data_AF-A0A2E2RWK5-F1
#
_entry.id   AF-A0A2E2RWK5-F1
#
_cell.length_a   1.000
_cell.length_b   1.000
_cell.length_c   1.000
_cell.angle_alpha   90.00
_cell.angle_beta   90.00
_cell.angle_gamma   90.00
#
_symmetry.space_group_name_H-M   'P 1'
#
loop_
_entity.id
_entity.type
_entity.pdbx_description
1 polymer ?
#
loop_
_entity_poly.entity_id
_entity_poly.type
_entity_poly.pdbx_seq_one_letter_code
_entity_poly.pdbx_strand_id
1 'polypeptide(L)'
;MAPLLKLSRAIDAVTAFIGRSVSWLILVAVLVSAGNATIRKVFDTSSNAWLELQWYLYGTVFMLAAAYTLQRNEHVRIDIVVSNFSKKVRDWIDLLGHIFFLLPFCGIMVWLGYPFMMNAIRSGEISVNAGGLTLWPAKAMVFLGFLLLLAQAFSEIIKRIAVIAGVIEDPNEESDLPPAVREMETPAHLSEEGPKA
;
A
#
# COMPACT_ATOMS: atom_id res chain seq x y z
N MET A 1 -19.46 8.36 18.05
CA MET A 1 -18.69 7.31 17.34
C MET A 1 -19.31 6.87 16.01
N ALA A 2 -20.62 6.64 15.91
CA ALA A 2 -21.28 6.22 14.66
C ALA A 2 -20.90 7.02 13.37
N PRO A 3 -20.86 8.37 13.35
CA PRO A 3 -20.50 9.10 12.14
C PRO A 3 -19.02 8.91 11.73
N LEU A 4 -18.10 8.82 12.70
CA LEU A 4 -16.68 8.58 12.44
C LEU A 4 -16.44 7.18 11.89
N LEU A 5 -17.14 6.17 12.42
CA LEU A 5 -17.07 4.81 11.89
C LEU A 5 -17.64 4.70 10.47
N LYS A 6 -18.69 5.46 10.15
CA LYS A 6 -19.19 5.55 8.76
C LYS A 6 -18.16 6.16 7.83
N LEU A 7 -17.47 7.23 8.26
CA LEU A 7 -16.38 7.83 7.50
C LEU A 7 -15.23 6.84 7.27
N SER A 8 -14.78 6.16 8.32
CA SER A 8 -13.74 5.12 8.22
C SER A 8 -14.13 4.02 7.23
N ARG A 9 -15.37 3.50 7.29
CA ARG A 9 -15.87 2.51 6.32
C ARG A 9 -15.89 3.02 4.87
N ALA A 10 -16.20 4.30 4.67
CA ALA A 10 -16.17 4.90 3.34
C ALA A 10 -14.74 4.99 2.79
N ILE A 11 -13.79 5.43 3.62
CA ILE A 11 -12.36 5.45 3.28
C ILE A 11 -11.89 4.04 2.95
N ASP A 12 -12.18 3.07 3.82
CA ASP A 12 -11.82 1.67 3.65
C ASP A 12 -12.39 1.08 2.35
N ALA A 13 -13.61 1.44 1.97
CA ALA A 13 -14.22 0.98 0.72
C ALA A 13 -13.50 1.55 -0.52
N VAL A 14 -13.14 2.83 -0.48
CA VAL A 14 -12.39 3.50 -1.56
C VAL A 14 -10.99 2.91 -1.67
N THR A 15 -10.27 2.78 -0.56
CA THR A 15 -8.93 2.18 -0.50
C THR A 15 -8.96 0.74 -1.03
N ALA A 16 -9.93 -0.08 -0.61
CA ALA A 16 -10.06 -1.45 -1.08
C ALA A 16 -10.42 -1.55 -2.56
N PHE A 17 -11.22 -0.61 -3.09
CA PHE A 17 -11.53 -0.56 -4.51
C PHE A 17 -10.29 -0.20 -5.34
N ILE A 18 -9.56 0.85 -4.95
CA ILE A 18 -8.35 1.28 -5.63
C ILE A 18 -7.29 0.17 -5.57
N GLY A 19 -7.00 -0.38 -4.39
CA GLY A 19 -5.99 -1.44 -4.22
C GLY A 19 -6.26 -2.67 -5.09
N ARG A 20 -7.51 -3.15 -5.13
CA ARG A 20 -7.91 -4.28 -5.99
C ARG A 20 -7.91 -3.96 -7.48
N SER A 21 -8.17 -2.72 -7.86
CA SER A 21 -8.15 -2.32 -9.27
C SER A 21 -6.72 -2.19 -9.78
N VAL A 22 -5.84 -1.63 -8.94
CA VAL A 22 -4.44 -1.37 -9.27
C VAL A 22 -3.61 -2.65 -9.44
N SER A 23 -4.00 -3.78 -8.85
CA SER A 23 -3.30 -5.06 -9.06
C SER A 23 -3.29 -5.50 -10.52
N TRP A 24 -4.27 -5.08 -11.33
CA TRP A 24 -4.27 -5.35 -12.78
C TRP A 24 -3.14 -4.63 -13.52
N LEU A 25 -2.62 -3.53 -12.99
CA LEU A 25 -1.45 -2.86 -13.58
C LEU A 25 -0.19 -3.72 -13.49
N ILE A 26 -0.11 -4.68 -12.56
CA ILE A 26 1.00 -5.65 -12.52
C ILE A 26 0.95 -6.53 -13.77
N LEU A 27 -0.23 -7.03 -14.14
CA LEU A 27 -0.39 -7.82 -15.36
C LEU A 27 0.02 -7.01 -16.59
N VAL A 28 -0.41 -5.74 -16.66
CA VAL A 28 -0.02 -4.83 -17.74
C VAL A 28 1.51 -4.62 -17.75
N ALA A 29 2.13 -4.40 -16.59
CA ALA A 29 3.58 -4.23 -16.49
C ALA A 29 4.34 -5.49 -16.96
N VAL A 30 3.87 -6.69 -16.62
CA VAL A 30 4.44 -7.95 -17.08
C VAL A 30 4.31 -8.10 -18.60
N LEU A 31 3.15 -7.80 -19.18
CA LEU A 31 2.95 -7.85 -20.64
C LEU A 31 3.84 -6.85 -21.37
N VAL A 32 3.97 -5.62 -20.84
CA VAL A 32 4.87 -4.60 -21.37
C VAL A 32 6.34 -5.06 -21.29
N SER A 33 6.75 -5.67 -20.18
CA SER A 33 8.10 -6.24 -20.00
C SER A 33 8.39 -7.38 -20.96
N ALA A 34 7.48 -8.34 -21.07
CA ALA A 34 7.62 -9.47 -21.98
C ALA A 34 7.63 -9.02 -23.45
N GLY A 35 6.76 -8.08 -23.81
CA GLY A 35 6.71 -7.49 -25.15
C GLY A 35 8.03 -6.79 -25.52
N ASN A 36 8.52 -5.90 -24.65
CA ASN A 36 9.77 -5.19 -24.89
C ASN A 36 10.97 -6.15 -24.96
N ALA A 37 11.00 -7.19 -24.11
CA ALA A 37 12.05 -8.21 -24.15
C ALA A 37 12.02 -9.03 -25.45
N THR A 38 10.83 -9.40 -25.91
CA THR A 38 10.63 -10.16 -27.15
C THR A 38 11.07 -9.33 -28.36
N ILE A 39 10.63 -8.07 -28.45
CA ILE A 39 11.00 -7.18 -29.57
C ILE A 39 12.51 -7.00 -29.63
N ARG A 40 13.15 -6.74 -28.48
CA ARG A 40 14.60 -6.61 -28.39
C ARG A 40 15.33 -7.88 -28.82
N LYS A 41 14.79 -9.05 -28.52
CA LYS A 41 15.43 -10.32 -28.88
C LYS A 41 15.25 -10.69 -30.36
N VAL A 42 14.10 -10.37 -30.95
CA VAL A 42 13.74 -10.76 -32.31
C VAL A 42 14.19 -9.72 -33.35
N PHE A 43 14.08 -8.44 -33.03
CA PHE A 43 14.29 -7.32 -33.96
C PHE A 43 15.51 -6.46 -33.63
N ASP A 44 16.29 -6.83 -32.61
CA ASP A 44 17.48 -6.09 -32.13
C ASP A 44 17.23 -4.59 -31.87
N THR A 45 15.99 -4.23 -31.58
CA THR A 45 15.55 -2.86 -31.30
C THR A 45 14.83 -2.82 -29.96
N SER A 46 15.05 -1.75 -29.20
CA SER A 46 14.36 -1.52 -27.93
C SER A 46 14.16 -0.03 -27.73
N SER A 47 13.14 0.35 -26.95
CA SER A 47 12.87 1.75 -26.65
C SER A 47 12.84 1.98 -25.14
N ASN A 48 13.58 3.00 -24.70
CA ASN A 48 13.66 3.39 -23.30
C ASN A 48 12.30 3.85 -22.75
N ALA A 49 11.41 4.37 -23.59
CA ALA A 49 10.05 4.72 -23.19
C ALA A 49 9.28 3.50 -22.64
N TRP A 50 9.46 2.31 -23.25
CA TRP A 50 8.81 1.08 -22.77
C TRP A 50 9.41 0.60 -21.46
N LEU A 51 10.70 0.82 -21.24
CA LEU A 51 11.34 0.54 -19.95
C LEU A 51 10.84 1.51 -18.88
N GLU A 52 10.81 2.82 -19.15
CA GLU A 52 10.27 3.80 -18.20
C GLU A 52 8.80 3.57 -17.87
N LEU A 53 7.99 3.17 -18.85
CA LEU A 53 6.59 2.83 -18.63
C LEU A 53 6.45 1.72 -17.59
N GLN A 54 7.34 0.72 -17.60
CA GLN A 54 7.33 -0.34 -16.58
C GLN A 54 7.59 0.24 -15.19
N TRP A 55 8.57 1.13 -15.06
CA TRP A 55 8.88 1.78 -13.78
C TRP A 55 7.70 2.62 -13.29
N TYR A 56 6.98 3.28 -14.21
CA TYR A 56 5.81 4.08 -13.86
C TYR A 56 4.67 3.18 -13.39
N LEU A 57 4.41 2.07 -14.09
CA LEU A 57 3.39 1.11 -13.70
C LEU A 57 3.71 0.47 -12.34
N TYR A 58 4.94 0.01 -12.14
CA TYR A 58 5.37 -0.55 -10.85
C TYR A 58 5.29 0.47 -9.72
N GLY A 59 5.79 1.69 -9.94
CA GLY A 59 5.70 2.77 -8.97
C GLY A 59 4.25 3.12 -8.64
N THR A 60 3.37 3.17 -9.64
CA THR A 60 1.93 3.40 -9.45
C THR A 60 1.30 2.32 -8.59
N VAL A 61 1.62 1.05 -8.87
CA VAL A 61 1.14 -0.07 -8.07
C VAL A 61 1.55 0.07 -6.62
N PHE A 62 2.84 0.30 -6.38
CA PHE A 62 3.38 0.41 -5.03
C PHE A 62 2.76 1.59 -4.26
N MET A 63 2.68 2.76 -4.90
CA MET A 63 2.16 3.96 -4.26
C MET A 63 0.66 3.87 -3.93
N LEU A 64 -0.16 3.32 -4.83
CA LEU A 64 -1.60 3.22 -4.61
C LEU A 64 -2.00 2.00 -3.76
N ALA A 65 -1.21 0.92 -3.78
CA ALA A 65 -1.45 -0.25 -2.95
C ALA A 65 -0.98 -0.06 -1.49
N ALA A 66 -0.09 0.89 -1.20
CA ALA A 66 0.42 1.13 0.16
C ALA A 66 -0.69 1.41 1.19
N ALA A 67 -1.74 2.14 0.80
CA ALA A 67 -2.89 2.37 1.66
C ALA A 67 -3.72 1.09 1.86
N TYR A 68 -3.84 0.26 0.82
CA TYR A 68 -4.56 -1.01 0.90
C TYR A 68 -3.82 -2.04 1.78
N THR A 69 -2.49 -2.08 1.72
CA THR A 69 -1.70 -2.94 2.62
C THR A 69 -1.79 -2.46 4.07
N LEU A 70 -1.81 -1.15 4.31
CA LEU A 70 -2.07 -0.58 5.65
C LEU A 70 -3.47 -0.97 6.16
N GLN A 71 -4.50 -0.86 5.31
CA GLN A 71 -5.87 -1.27 5.65
C GLN A 71 -5.95 -2.73 6.09
N ARG A 72 -5.14 -3.60 5.48
CA ARG A 72 -5.05 -5.04 5.77
C ARG A 72 -4.14 -5.37 6.94
N ASN A 73 -3.52 -4.38 7.56
CA ASN A 73 -2.48 -4.56 8.59
C ASN A 73 -1.30 -5.43 8.11
N GLU A 74 -1.06 -5.42 6.79
CA GLU A 74 0.03 -6.14 6.11
C GLU A 74 1.18 -5.19 5.71
N HIS A 75 1.11 -3.93 6.16
CA HIS A 75 2.22 -3.00 5.98
C HIS A 75 3.42 -3.48 6.79
N VAL A 76 4.61 -3.43 6.19
CA VAL A 76 5.83 -3.96 6.81
C VAL A 76 6.09 -3.24 8.15
N ARG A 77 6.01 -4.01 9.24
CA ARG A 77 6.19 -3.56 10.62
C ARG A 77 7.25 -4.43 11.31
N ILE A 78 8.08 -3.81 12.14
CA ILE A 78 9.11 -4.52 12.91
C ILE A 78 8.52 -4.88 14.27
N ASP A 79 7.93 -6.06 14.37
CA ASP A 79 7.12 -6.45 15.54
C ASP A 79 7.87 -7.22 16.62
N ILE A 80 9.18 -7.40 16.49
CA ILE A 80 9.98 -8.26 17.39
C ILE A 80 9.83 -7.84 18.86
N VAL A 81 9.71 -6.54 19.11
CA VAL A 81 9.56 -5.99 20.47
C VAL A 81 8.09 -5.93 20.88
N VAL A 82 7.20 -5.62 19.93
CA VAL A 82 5.77 -5.41 20.19
C VAL A 82 5.02 -6.71 20.42
N SER A 83 5.51 -7.82 19.85
CA SER A 83 4.91 -9.16 19.98
C SER A 83 4.80 -9.64 21.43
N ASN A 84 5.68 -9.17 22.32
CA ASN A 84 5.75 -9.56 23.73
C ASN A 84 4.83 -8.74 24.64
N PHE A 85 4.20 -7.68 24.13
CA PHE A 85 3.28 -6.85 24.91
C PHE A 85 1.83 -7.34 24.83
N SER A 86 1.05 -7.01 25.86
CA SER A 86 -0.39 -7.28 25.89
C SER A 86 -1.14 -6.52 24.79
N LYS A 87 -2.29 -7.04 24.35
CA LYS A 87 -3.13 -6.46 23.27
C LYS A 87 -3.40 -4.97 23.49
N LYS A 88 -3.76 -4.57 24.72
CA LYS A 88 -4.01 -3.17 25.08
C LYS A 88 -2.79 -2.28 24.85
N VAL A 89 -1.59 -2.73 25.21
CA VAL A 89 -0.37 -1.94 25.01
C VAL A 89 -0.05 -1.81 23.53
N ARG A 90 -0.25 -2.87 22.75
CA ARG A 90 -0.07 -2.89 21.29
C ARG A 90 -1.01 -1.91 20.59
N ASP A 91 -2.30 -1.91 20.93
CA ASP A 91 -3.27 -0.96 20.39
C ASP A 91 -2.89 0.50 20.68
N TRP A 92 -2.36 0.78 21.88
CA TRP A 92 -1.86 2.10 22.23
C TRP A 92 -0.60 2.48 21.45
N ILE A 93 0.36 1.55 21.30
CA ILE A 93 1.57 1.76 20.49
C ILE A 93 1.18 2.06 19.05
N ASP A 94 0.27 1.28 18.46
CA ASP A 94 -0.20 1.49 17.10
C ASP A 94 -0.90 2.85 16.97
N LEU A 95 -1.80 3.20 17.89
CA LEU A 95 -2.49 4.49 17.87
C LEU A 95 -1.51 5.67 17.93
N LEU A 96 -0.52 5.61 18.84
CA LEU A 96 0.52 6.64 18.95
C LEU A 96 1.40 6.66 17.71
N GLY A 97 1.75 5.50 17.16
CA GLY A 97 2.47 5.34 15.91
C GLY A 97 1.78 6.07 14.75
N HIS A 98 0.48 5.83 14.60
CA HIS A 98 -0.32 6.48 13.56
C HIS A 98 -0.41 8.00 13.76
N ILE A 99 -0.63 8.48 14.99
CA ILE A 99 -0.83 9.91 15.29
C ILE A 99 0.48 10.70 15.19
N PHE A 100 1.58 10.19 15.72
CA PHE A 100 2.83 10.96 15.86
C PHE A 100 3.82 10.72 14.72
N PHE A 101 3.72 9.61 14.01
CA PHE A 101 4.65 9.29 12.93
C PHE A 101 3.95 9.22 11.58
N LEU A 102 2.95 8.35 11.40
CA LEU A 102 2.35 8.15 10.08
C LEU A 102 1.61 9.40 9.58
N LEU A 103 0.75 9.99 10.40
CA LEU A 103 -0.10 11.11 10.01
C LEU A 103 0.73 12.38 9.69
N PRO A 104 1.71 12.80 10.52
CA PRO A 104 2.57 13.94 10.19
C PRO A 104 3.42 13.68 8.95
N PHE A 105 3.97 12.47 8.82
CA PHE A 105 4.76 12.08 7.64
C PHE A 105 3.94 12.17 6.36
N CYS A 106 2.76 11.53 6.32
CA CYS A 106 1.88 11.58 5.17
C CYS A 106 1.38 13.00 4.89
N GLY A 107 1.09 13.78 5.93
CA GLY A 107 0.70 15.19 5.81
C GLY A 107 1.78 16.04 5.14
N ILE A 108 3.04 15.89 5.56
CA ILE A 108 4.19 16.57 4.95
C ILE A 108 4.37 16.11 3.50
N MET A 109 4.28 14.80 3.23
CA MET A 109 4.43 14.26 1.88
C MET A 109 3.34 14.74 0.93
N VAL A 110 2.10 14.89 1.38
CA VAL A 110 1.02 15.51 0.59
C VAL A 110 1.30 17.00 0.37
N TRP A 111 1.71 17.72 1.41
CA TRP A 111 2.00 19.16 1.32
C TRP A 111 3.13 19.48 0.34
N LEU A 112 4.22 18.71 0.39
CA LEU A 112 5.36 18.83 -0.54
C LEU A 112 5.09 18.19 -1.91
N GLY A 113 4.28 17.13 -1.94
CA GLY A 113 3.94 16.39 -3.15
C GLY A 113 3.09 17.21 -4.12
N TYR A 114 2.21 18.09 -3.61
CA TYR A 114 1.38 18.95 -4.46
C TYR A 114 2.21 19.89 -5.37
N PRO A 115 3.11 20.75 -4.86
CA PRO A 115 3.95 21.58 -5.71
C PRO A 115 4.91 20.74 -6.56
N PHE A 116 5.39 19.61 -6.07
CA PHE A 116 6.24 18.68 -6.84
C PHE A 116 5.52 18.14 -8.10
N MET A 117 4.28 17.70 -7.96
CA MET A 117 3.43 17.29 -9.08
C MET A 117 3.10 18.47 -10.00
N MET A 118 2.71 19.61 -9.42
CA MET A 118 2.19 20.73 -10.19
C MET A 118 3.27 21.46 -10.99
N ASN A 119 4.50 21.50 -10.48
CA ASN A 119 5.64 22.01 -11.21
C ASN A 119 5.92 21.15 -12.45
N ALA A 120 5.88 19.82 -12.33
CA ALA A 120 6.11 18.92 -13.45
C ALA A 120 5.03 19.00 -14.55
N ILE A 121 3.77 19.24 -14.15
CA ILE A 121 2.67 19.48 -15.11
C ILE A 121 2.90 20.80 -15.86
N ARG A 122 3.28 21.87 -15.16
CA ARG A 122 3.47 23.20 -15.75
C ARG A 122 4.72 23.31 -16.62
N SER A 123 5.81 22.67 -16.20
CA SER A 123 7.07 22.69 -16.94
C SER A 123 7.11 21.72 -18.12
N GLY A 124 6.19 20.74 -18.17
CA GLY A 124 6.22 19.68 -19.17
C GLY A 124 7.46 18.79 -19.04
N GLU A 125 7.91 18.55 -17.80
CA GLU A 125 9.16 17.84 -17.50
C GLU A 125 9.23 16.46 -18.17
N ILE A 126 10.32 16.19 -18.89
CA ILE A 126 10.58 14.93 -19.60
C ILE A 126 11.77 14.24 -18.95
N SER A 127 11.73 12.92 -18.90
CA SER A 127 12.86 12.11 -18.44
C SER A 127 14.13 12.40 -19.23
N VAL A 128 15.26 12.35 -18.53
CA VAL A 128 16.61 12.56 -19.09
C VAL A 128 17.07 11.41 -20.00
N ASN A 129 16.39 10.26 -19.97
CA ASN A 129 16.77 9.16 -20.85
C ASN A 129 16.40 9.48 -22.30
N ALA A 130 17.19 8.96 -23.24
CA ALA A 130 16.91 9.11 -24.66
C ALA A 130 15.54 8.51 -25.02
N GLY A 131 14.60 9.35 -25.48
CA GLY A 131 13.22 8.95 -25.74
C GLY A 131 12.36 8.76 -24.48
N GLY A 132 12.72 9.42 -23.37
CA GLY A 132 12.05 9.31 -22.08
C GLY A 132 10.62 9.86 -22.06
N LEU A 133 9.84 9.40 -21.09
CA LEU A 133 8.43 9.78 -20.91
C LEU A 133 8.31 11.10 -20.13
N THR A 134 7.14 11.73 -20.25
CA THR A 134 6.78 12.87 -19.42
C THR A 134 6.66 12.43 -17.96
N LEU A 135 7.29 13.15 -17.03
CA LEU A 135 7.42 12.73 -15.63
C LEU A 135 6.18 13.01 -14.76
N TRP A 136 5.30 13.92 -15.19
CA TRP A 136 4.16 14.32 -14.37
C TRP A 136 3.22 13.18 -13.96
N PRO A 137 2.95 12.13 -14.78
CA PRO A 137 2.09 11.03 -14.36
C PRO A 137 2.70 10.26 -13.19
N ALA A 138 3.99 9.98 -13.23
CA ALA A 138 4.68 9.30 -12.13
C ALA A 138 4.63 10.14 -10.83
N LYS A 139 4.92 11.45 -10.93
CA LYS A 139 4.87 12.36 -9.77
C LYS A 139 3.44 12.53 -9.22
N ALA A 140 2.43 12.51 -10.09
CA ALA A 140 1.03 12.52 -9.68
C ALA A 140 0.65 11.25 -8.91
N MET A 141 1.10 10.07 -9.35
CA MET A 141 0.83 8.81 -8.65
C MET A 141 1.50 8.76 -7.27
N VAL A 142 2.68 9.37 -7.10
CA VAL A 142 3.29 9.54 -5.78
C VAL A 142 2.41 10.41 -4.87
N PHE A 143 1.97 11.57 -5.35
CA PHE A 143 1.07 12.46 -4.58
C PHE A 143 -0.24 11.76 -4.21
N LEU A 144 -0.89 11.08 -5.17
CA LEU A 144 -2.13 10.34 -4.94
C LEU A 144 -1.94 9.17 -3.97
N GLY A 145 -0.82 8.46 -4.04
CA GLY A 145 -0.49 7.40 -3.10
C GLY A 145 -0.40 7.89 -1.65
N PHE A 146 0.31 8.99 -1.42
CA PHE A 146 0.38 9.60 -0.08
C PHE A 146 -0.95 10.21 0.37
N LEU A 147 -1.74 10.76 -0.55
CA LEU A 147 -3.08 11.25 -0.23
C LEU A 147 -4.01 10.11 0.22
N LEU A 148 -3.96 8.98 -0.47
CA LEU A 148 -4.73 7.79 -0.11
C LEU A 148 -4.23 7.17 1.20
N LEU A 149 -2.91 7.13 1.41
CA LEU A 149 -2.30 6.65 2.66
C LEU A 149 -2.66 7.54 3.85
N LEU A 150 -2.69 8.86 3.66
CA LEU A 150 -3.15 9.81 4.66
C LEU A 150 -4.62 9.59 5.03
N ALA A 151 -5.48 9.40 4.02
CA ALA A 151 -6.88 9.06 4.27
C ALA A 151 -7.01 7.75 5.06
N GLN A 152 -6.27 6.71 4.68
CA GLN A 152 -6.26 5.43 5.40
C GLN A 152 -5.75 5.58 6.84
N ALA A 153 -4.73 6.41 7.08
CA ALA A 153 -4.23 6.69 8.42
C ALA A 153 -5.33 7.25 9.33
N PHE A 154 -6.19 8.15 8.84
CA PHE A 154 -7.36 8.60 9.59
C PHE A 154 -8.35 7.47 9.88
N SER A 155 -8.58 6.57 8.92
CA SER A 155 -9.44 5.40 9.12
C SER A 155 -8.89 4.49 10.23
N GLU A 156 -7.60 4.17 10.20
CA GLU A 156 -6.96 3.32 11.22
C GLU A 156 -6.98 3.97 12.61
N ILE A 157 -6.73 5.27 12.71
CA ILE A 157 -6.84 6.00 13.99
C ILE A 157 -8.26 5.91 14.56
N ILE A 158 -9.28 6.12 13.72
CA ILE A 158 -10.69 6.02 14.15
C ILE A 158 -11.01 4.61 14.64
N LYS A 159 -10.57 3.58 13.90
CA LYS A 159 -10.79 2.17 14.27
C LYS A 159 -10.07 1.82 15.56
N ARG A 160 -8.79 2.18 15.72
CA ARG A 160 -8.00 1.91 16.94
C ARG A 160 -8.58 2.60 18.16
N ILE A 161 -9.05 3.85 18.05
CA ILE A 161 -9.77 4.53 19.15
C ILE A 161 -11.05 3.77 19.52
N ALA A 162 -11.81 3.27 18.52
CA ALA A 162 -13.04 2.54 18.77
C ALA A 162 -12.80 1.16 19.43
N VAL A 163 -11.71 0.46 19.07
CA VAL A 163 -11.26 -0.79 19.71
C VAL A 163 -10.86 -0.53 21.17
N ILE A 164 -10.03 0.48 21.44
CA ILE A 164 -9.61 0.84 22.81
C ILE A 164 -10.80 1.24 23.68
N ALA A 165 -11.81 1.91 23.10
CA ALA A 165 -13.04 2.28 23.77
C ALA A 165 -14.03 1.12 23.96
N GLY A 166 -13.75 -0.08 23.44
CA GLY A 166 -14.62 -1.26 23.52
C GLY A 166 -15.90 -1.15 22.70
N VAL A 167 -15.92 -0.30 21.67
CA VAL A 167 -17.10 -0.07 20.81
C VAL A 167 -17.19 -1.10 19.68
N ILE A 168 -16.05 -1.59 19.22
CA ILE A 168 -15.93 -2.61 18.17
C ILE A 168 -14.87 -3.65 18.59
N GLU A 169 -15.02 -4.87 18.08
CA GLU A 169 -13.95 -5.86 18.13
C GLU A 169 -12.80 -5.46 17.20
N ASP A 170 -11.59 -5.95 17.49
CA ASP A 170 -10.42 -5.65 16.69
C ASP A 170 -10.50 -6.37 15.33
N PRO A 171 -10.67 -5.65 14.21
CA PRO A 171 -10.76 -6.27 12.90
C PRO A 171 -9.45 -6.94 12.44
N ASN A 172 -8.33 -6.67 13.13
CA ASN A 172 -6.99 -7.08 12.74
C ASN A 172 -6.37 -8.10 13.72
N GLU A 173 -7.13 -8.67 14.65
CA GLU A 173 -6.61 -9.54 15.73
C GLU A 173 -5.78 -10.73 15.21
N GLU A 174 -6.26 -11.41 14.17
CA GLU A 174 -5.55 -12.54 13.53
C GLU A 174 -4.22 -12.09 12.90
N SER A 175 -4.20 -10.89 12.33
CA SER A 175 -3.01 -10.27 11.74
C SER A 175 -2.03 -9.67 12.76
N ASP A 176 -2.31 -9.76 14.06
CA ASP A 176 -1.43 -9.33 15.14
C ASP A 176 -0.77 -10.51 15.89
N LEU A 177 -1.20 -11.74 15.60
CA LEU A 177 -0.64 -12.97 16.17
C LEU A 177 0.80 -13.23 15.67
N PRO A 178 1.67 -13.87 16.47
CA PRO A 178 2.97 -14.33 15.99
C PRO A 178 2.83 -15.26 14.76
N PRO A 179 3.77 -15.25 13.80
CA PRO A 179 3.68 -16.07 12.59
C PRO A 179 3.42 -17.55 12.87
N ALA A 180 4.12 -18.10 13.87
CA ALA A 180 3.97 -19.50 14.29
C ALA A 180 2.56 -19.84 14.82
N VAL A 181 1.85 -18.87 15.42
CA VAL A 181 0.48 -19.07 15.92
C VAL A 181 -0.53 -18.98 14.77
N ARG A 182 -0.32 -18.04 13.82
CA ARG A 182 -1.17 -17.93 12.61
C ARG A 182 -1.13 -19.21 11.77
N GLU A 183 0.05 -19.81 11.63
CA GLU A 183 0.23 -21.07 10.88
C GLU A 183 -0.52 -22.24 11.54
N MET A 184 -0.65 -22.25 12.87
CA MET A 184 -1.42 -23.27 13.61
C MET A 184 -2.94 -23.05 13.52
N GLU A 185 -3.38 -21.79 13.45
CA GLU A 185 -4.80 -21.45 13.30
C GLU A 185 -5.29 -21.52 11.85
N THR A 186 -4.37 -21.43 10.88
CA THR A 186 -4.69 -21.60 9.45
C THR A 186 -5.05 -23.07 9.18
N PRO A 187 -6.26 -23.41 8.67
CA PRO A 187 -6.74 -24.80 8.58
C PRO A 187 -5.97 -25.73 7.61
N ALA A 188 -4.83 -25.32 7.04
CA ALA A 188 -4.12 -26.08 6.02
C ALA A 188 -3.35 -27.30 6.57
N HIS A 189 -2.96 -27.30 7.84
CA HIS A 189 -2.07 -28.33 8.41
C HIS A 189 -2.74 -29.67 8.78
N LEU A 190 -4.05 -29.84 8.57
CA LEU A 190 -4.73 -31.14 8.81
C LEU A 190 -4.89 -32.01 7.55
N SER A 191 -4.34 -31.61 6.39
CA SER A 191 -4.56 -32.34 5.13
C SER A 191 -3.33 -33.03 4.52
N GLU A 192 -2.11 -32.84 5.04
CA GLU A 192 -0.90 -33.41 4.42
C GLU A 192 -0.20 -34.55 5.19
N GLU A 193 -0.66 -34.93 6.38
CA GLU A 193 -0.14 -36.11 7.09
C GLU A 193 -1.07 -37.32 6.95
N GLY A 194 -1.29 -37.75 5.71
CA GLY A 194 -1.76 -39.12 5.42
C GLY A 194 -0.57 -40.09 5.54
N PRO A 195 -0.66 -41.18 6.32
CA PRO A 195 0.44 -42.13 6.47
C PRO A 195 0.79 -42.71 5.10
N LYS A 196 2.04 -42.47 4.67
CA LYS A 196 2.63 -43.14 3.51
C LYS A 196 2.71 -44.64 3.83
N ALA A 197 1.75 -45.40 3.32
CA ALA A 197 1.80 -46.86 3.20
C ALA A 197 2.57 -47.26 1.94
#